data_AF-D2HFS2-F1
#
_entry.id   AF-D2HFS2-F1
#
_cell.length_a   1.000
_cell.length_b   1.000
_cell.length_c   1.000
_cell.angle_alpha   90.00
_cell.angle_beta   90.00
_cell.angle_gamma   90.00
#
_symmetry.space_group_name_H-M   'P 1'
#
loop_
_entity.id
_entity.type
_entity.pdbx_description
1 polymer ?
#
loop_
_entity_poly.entity_id
_entity_poly.type
_entity_poly.pdbx_seq_one_letter_code
_entity_poly.pdbx_strand_id
1 'polypeptide(L)'
;LHPLELLPTSTLSPRVSTMAEDIKTKIKNYQTAPFDSRFPNQNQTRNCWQNYLDFHRCEKAMTAKGGDVSVCEWYRRVYKSLCPISWV
;
A
#
# COMPACT_ATOMS: atom_id res chain seq x y z
N LEU A 1 -28.89 -45.88 -12.26
CA LEU A 1 -27.51 -45.86 -12.78
C LEU A 1 -26.93 -44.45 -12.59
N HIS A 2 -26.45 -44.15 -11.39
CA HIS A 2 -25.30 -43.25 -11.17
C HIS A 2 -24.02 -44.04 -11.60
N PRO A 3 -22.82 -43.43 -11.71
CA PRO A 3 -22.44 -42.03 -11.85
C PRO A 3 -21.49 -41.80 -13.05
N LEU A 4 -21.40 -40.57 -13.57
CA LEU A 4 -20.27 -40.14 -14.39
C LEU A 4 -19.07 -39.90 -13.45
N GLU A 5 -18.01 -40.67 -13.65
CA GLU A 5 -16.77 -40.61 -12.88
C GLU A 5 -16.06 -39.26 -12.98
N LEU A 6 -15.50 -38.87 -11.84
CA LEU A 6 -14.54 -37.77 -11.60
C LEU A 6 -13.21 -38.04 -12.30
N LEU A 7 -12.52 -37.00 -12.79
CA LEU A 7 -11.05 -36.83 -12.77
C LEU A 7 -10.72 -35.35 -13.13
N PRO A 8 -9.55 -34.81 -12.72
CA PRO A 8 -9.48 -33.69 -11.79
C PRO A 8 -9.10 -32.38 -12.49
N THR A 9 -9.72 -31.29 -12.05
CA THR A 9 -9.32 -29.91 -12.38
C THR A 9 -7.99 -29.57 -11.70
N SER A 10 -6.91 -30.11 -12.24
CA SER A 10 -5.53 -29.76 -11.85
C SER A 10 -4.82 -29.12 -13.04
N THR A 11 -5.17 -27.86 -13.31
CA THR A 11 -4.21 -26.88 -13.84
C THR A 11 -4.20 -25.69 -12.90
N LEU A 12 -3.14 -25.68 -12.10
CA LEU A 12 -2.69 -24.61 -11.24
C LEU A 12 -2.61 -23.29 -12.03
N SER A 13 -3.38 -22.28 -11.63
CA SER A 13 -2.98 -20.88 -11.80
C SER A 13 -3.09 -20.17 -10.46
N PRO A 14 -1.95 -19.92 -9.78
CA PRO A 14 -1.90 -19.27 -8.48
C PRO A 14 -1.65 -17.76 -8.65
N ARG A 15 -2.66 -16.94 -8.35
CA ARG A 15 -2.60 -15.61 -7.68
C ARG A 15 -3.81 -14.79 -8.08
N VAL A 16 -4.91 -14.98 -7.35
CA VAL A 16 -5.67 -13.80 -6.94
C VAL A 16 -5.01 -13.36 -5.65
N SER A 17 -3.91 -12.60 -5.74
CA SER A 17 -3.42 -11.89 -4.57
C SER A 17 -4.50 -10.87 -4.20
N THR A 18 -4.98 -10.91 -2.97
CA THR A 18 -5.86 -9.85 -2.49
C THR A 18 -5.06 -8.55 -2.46
N MET A 19 -5.70 -7.42 -2.77
CA MET A 19 -5.04 -6.10 -2.71
C MET A 19 -4.36 -5.85 -1.34
N ALA A 20 -4.89 -6.44 -0.28
CA ALA A 20 -4.32 -6.39 1.07
C ALA A 20 -2.99 -7.18 1.21
N GLU A 21 -2.89 -8.37 0.62
CA GLU A 21 -1.67 -9.19 0.64
C GLU A 21 -0.53 -8.53 -0.16
N ASP A 22 -0.87 -7.90 -1.28
CA ASP A 22 0.10 -7.17 -2.10
C ASP A 22 0.62 -5.93 -1.37
N ILE A 23 -0.24 -5.16 -0.70
CA ILE A 23 0.18 -4.03 0.14
C ILE A 23 1.10 -4.51 1.27
N LYS A 24 0.74 -5.60 1.95
CA LYS A 24 1.54 -6.16 3.05
C LYS A 24 2.93 -6.60 2.57
N THR A 25 3.00 -7.22 1.40
CA THR A 25 4.27 -7.64 0.79
C THR A 25 5.12 -6.43 0.38
N LYS A 26 4.52 -5.40 -0.21
CA LYS A 26 5.21 -4.15 -0.57
C LYS A 26 5.75 -3.41 0.64
N ILE A 27 5.00 -3.39 1.75
CA ILE A 27 5.46 -2.80 3.02
C ILE A 27 6.63 -3.62 3.59
N LYS A 28 6.57 -4.95 3.54
CA LYS A 28 7.63 -5.83 4.05
C LYS A 28 8.95 -5.63 3.30
N ASN A 29 8.89 -5.46 1.99
CA ASN A 29 10.06 -5.29 1.12
C ASN A 29 10.38 -3.81 0.82
N TYR A 30 9.81 -2.88 1.59
CA TYR A 30 10.00 -1.45 1.37
C TYR A 30 11.43 -1.05 1.69
N GLN A 31 12.12 -0.43 0.71
CA GLN A 31 13.46 0.13 0.89
C GLN A 31 13.42 1.67 0.95
N THR A 32 12.80 2.29 -0.05
CA THR A 32 12.64 3.74 -0.17
C THR A 32 11.37 4.07 -0.94
N ALA A 33 11.00 5.36 -0.99
CA ALA A 33 9.86 5.84 -1.75
C ALA A 33 10.07 5.54 -3.26
N PRO A 34 9.13 4.85 -3.93
CA PRO A 34 9.25 4.58 -5.36
C PRO A 34 9.01 5.86 -6.19
N PHE A 35 9.32 5.78 -7.49
CA PHE A 35 8.94 6.82 -8.43
C PHE A 35 7.42 7.01 -8.46
N ASP A 36 6.97 8.27 -8.38
CA ASP A 36 5.57 8.67 -8.49
C ASP A 36 5.41 9.55 -9.73
N SER A 37 4.65 9.08 -10.72
CA SER A 37 4.43 9.77 -11.98
C SER A 37 3.69 11.10 -11.84
N ARG A 38 3.03 11.35 -10.70
CA ARG A 38 2.41 12.64 -10.35
C ARG A 38 3.47 13.71 -10.01
N PHE A 39 4.66 13.29 -9.60
CA PHE A 39 5.77 14.14 -9.20
C PHE A 39 7.05 13.78 -9.98
N PRO A 40 7.07 13.89 -11.33
CA PRO A 40 8.17 13.39 -12.15
C PRO A 40 9.41 14.31 -12.17
N ASN A 41 9.26 15.56 -11.73
CA ASN A 41 10.30 16.58 -11.80
C ASN A 41 11.25 16.51 -10.60
N GLN A 42 12.41 17.16 -10.71
CA GLN A 42 13.41 17.23 -9.64
C GLN A 42 12.87 17.87 -8.33
N ASN A 43 11.90 18.79 -8.42
CA ASN A 43 11.28 19.39 -7.24
C ASN A 43 10.26 18.42 -6.59
N GLN A 44 10.64 17.83 -5.46
CA GLN A 44 9.85 16.84 -4.71
C GLN A 44 9.05 17.40 -3.52
N THR A 45 9.01 18.74 -3.33
CA THR A 45 8.33 19.36 -2.19
C THR A 45 6.85 18.98 -2.11
N ARG A 46 6.14 18.96 -3.24
CA ARG A 46 4.72 18.55 -3.28
C ARG A 46 4.53 17.06 -3.00
N ASN A 47 5.50 16.20 -3.33
CA ASN A 47 5.42 14.78 -3.04
C ASN A 47 5.48 14.52 -1.53
N CYS A 48 6.46 15.14 -0.84
CA CYS A 48 6.54 15.13 0.61
C CYS A 48 5.24 15.65 1.26
N TRP A 49 4.82 16.86 0.89
CA TRP A 49 3.62 17.50 1.45
C TRP A 49 2.35 16.65 1.27
N GLN A 50 2.14 16.11 0.07
CA GLN A 50 0.95 15.31 -0.21
C GLN A 50 0.92 14.03 0.63
N ASN A 51 2.02 13.28 0.72
CA ASN A 51 2.07 12.06 1.51
C ASN A 51 1.96 12.32 3.02
N TYR A 52 2.49 13.44 3.51
CA TYR A 52 2.31 13.86 4.90
C TYR A 52 0.83 14.11 5.23
N LEU A 53 0.14 14.87 4.37
CA LEU A 53 -1.29 15.11 4.53
C LEU A 53 -2.11 13.83 4.40
N ASP A 54 -1.79 12.97 3.43
CA ASP A 54 -2.52 11.73 3.18
C ASP A 54 -2.41 10.79 4.39
N PHE A 55 -1.24 10.71 5.03
CA PHE A 55 -1.07 9.96 6.28
C PHE A 55 -2.01 10.48 7.37
N HIS A 56 -1.95 11.76 7.72
CA HIS A 56 -2.75 12.29 8.84
C HIS A 56 -4.25 12.33 8.54
N ARG A 57 -4.65 12.51 7.27
CA ARG A 57 -6.06 12.36 6.87
C ARG A 57 -6.53 10.93 7.01
N CYS A 58 -5.72 9.96 6.57
CA CYS A 58 -6.01 8.54 6.71
C CYS A 58 -6.09 8.13 8.19
N GLU A 59 -5.08 8.49 8.99
CA GLU A 59 -5.01 8.22 10.43
C GLU A 59 -6.24 8.77 11.16
N LYS A 60 -6.61 10.03 10.89
CA LYS A 60 -7.81 10.65 11.47
C LYS A 60 -9.08 9.91 11.07
N ALA A 61 -9.21 9.54 9.79
CA ALA A 61 -10.38 8.82 9.28
C ALA A 61 -10.49 7.41 9.88
N MET A 62 -9.37 6.69 10.03
CA MET A 62 -9.34 5.36 10.63
C MET A 62 -9.65 5.42 12.13
N THR A 63 -9.03 6.35 12.84
CA THR A 63 -9.29 6.56 14.28
C THR A 63 -10.76 6.89 14.54
N ALA A 64 -11.34 7.81 13.77
CA ALA A 64 -12.75 8.19 13.92
C ALA A 64 -13.74 7.04 13.64
N LYS A 65 -13.36 6.10 12.77
CA LYS A 65 -14.17 4.91 12.43
C LYS A 65 -13.87 3.70 13.33
N GLY A 66 -12.94 3.81 14.28
CA GLY A 66 -12.45 2.66 15.05
C GLY A 66 -11.75 1.59 14.18
N GLY A 67 -11.22 1.99 13.03
CA GLY A 67 -10.51 1.10 12.10
C GLY A 67 -9.02 1.02 12.39
N ASP A 68 -8.34 0.09 11.70
CA ASP A 68 -6.91 -0.12 11.83
C ASP A 68 -6.08 0.95 11.08
N VAL A 69 -5.24 1.69 11.80
CA VAL A 69 -4.34 2.71 11.23
C VAL A 69 -3.20 2.08 10.40
N SER A 70 -2.96 0.76 10.51
CA SER A 70 -1.93 0.06 9.72
C SER A 70 -2.15 0.19 8.20
N VAL A 71 -3.38 0.46 7.76
CA VAL A 71 -3.67 0.71 6.33
C VAL A 71 -3.03 2.01 5.81
N CYS A 72 -2.73 2.96 6.70
CA CYS A 72 -2.10 4.24 6.38
C CYS A 72 -0.56 4.17 6.37
N GLU A 73 0.01 3.03 6.75
CA GLU A 73 1.45 2.81 6.94
C GLU A 73 2.27 3.10 5.68
N TRP A 74 1.69 2.87 4.50
CA TRP A 74 2.34 3.20 3.23
C TRP A 74 2.70 4.69 3.15
N TYR A 75 1.74 5.59 3.40
CA TYR A 75 1.98 7.03 3.38
C TYR A 75 3.01 7.44 4.42
N ARG A 76 2.96 6.80 5.60
CA ARG A 76 3.93 7.03 6.67
C ARG A 76 5.36 6.77 6.24
N ARG A 77 5.59 5.65 5.55
CA ARG A 77 6.93 5.29 5.05
C ARG A 77 7.40 6.23 3.95
N VAL A 78 6.51 6.61 3.04
CA VAL A 78 6.83 7.51 1.94
C VAL A 78 7.20 8.90 2.43
N TYR A 79 6.38 9.56 3.25
CA TYR A 79 6.72 10.92 3.71
C TYR A 79 7.97 10.91 4.59
N LYS A 80 8.18 9.89 5.44
CA LYS A 80 9.43 9.80 6.25
C LYS A 80 10.69 9.60 5.40
N SER A 81 10.56 9.05 4.19
CA SER A 81 11.69 8.88 3.27
C SER A 81 11.97 10.14 2.44
N LEU A 82 10.96 10.98 2.21
CA LEU A 82 11.06 12.16 1.34
C LEU A 82 11.21 13.49 2.09
N CYS A 83 10.57 13.62 3.25
CA CYS A 83 10.49 14.88 3.97
C CYS A 83 11.73 15.11 4.85
N PRO A 84 12.32 16.32 4.84
CA PRO A 84 13.30 16.71 5.84
C PRO A 84 12.72 16.58 7.25
N ILE A 85 13.52 16.12 8.21
CA ILE A 85 13.08 15.95 9.61
C ILE A 85 12.59 17.27 10.21
N SER A 86 13.16 18.41 9.81
CA SER A 86 12.75 19.74 10.28
C SER A 86 11.38 20.19 9.77
N TRP A 87 10.77 19.48 8.82
CA TRP A 87 9.44 19.79 8.29
C TRP A 87 8.34 18.89 8.85
N VAL A 88 8.71 17.78 9.49
CA VAL A 88 7.80 16.78 10.06
C VAL A 88 7.43 17.15 11.48
#